data_AF-A0A1H8MRK8-F1
#
_entry.id   AF-A0A1H8MRK8-F1
#
_cell.length_a   1.000
_cell.length_b   1.000
_cell.length_c   1.000
_cell.angle_alpha   90.00
_cell.angle_beta   90.00
_cell.angle_gamma   90.00
#
_symmetry.space_group_name_H-M   'P 1'
#
loop_
_entity.id
_entity.type
_entity.pdbx_description
1 polymer ?
#
loop_
_entity_poly.entity_id
_entity_poly.type
_entity_poly.pdbx_seq_one_letter_code
_entity_poly.pdbx_strand_id
1 'polypeptide(L)'
;MRTLIIGGGLSGLALAEALATKGHDFTLIEARDRLGGRILTEHHAGAAFDLGPAWFWEGQPRIAALLNRLGLIAFEQFSTGDLLFEDAQGHVQRGRGGASMEGSLRLMGGLSALIAALTARVPMQNMVMNTAVTALTATASGITATLSNGDSLVADQVILAMPPRLAAQIQCSPALPDTAMAAMRSVKTWMAGQAKAVAVYDTPFWREDGLSGDASSRRGPMVEIHDASPASGGDVLMFLL
;
A
#
# COMPACT_ATOMS: atom_id res chain seq x y z
N MET A 1 26.32 0.73 -14.73
CA MET A 1 25.78 1.61 -13.69
C MET A 1 24.88 0.77 -12.79
N ARG A 2 25.25 0.58 -11.52
CA ARG A 2 24.51 -0.19 -10.52
C ARG A 2 23.60 0.71 -9.71
N THR A 3 22.32 0.35 -9.65
CA THR A 3 21.28 1.10 -8.92
C THR A 3 20.92 0.41 -7.61
N LEU A 4 21.02 1.10 -6.48
CA LEU A 4 20.47 0.61 -5.22
C LEU A 4 19.07 1.18 -4.99
N ILE A 5 18.07 0.32 -4.84
CA ILE A 5 16.69 0.68 -4.52
C ILE A 5 16.45 0.36 -3.04
N ILE A 6 16.04 1.35 -2.26
CA ILE A 6 15.75 1.18 -0.82
C ILE A 6 14.23 1.23 -0.62
N GLY A 7 13.65 0.09 -0.27
CA GLY A 7 12.22 -0.12 -0.04
C GLY A 7 11.57 -1.03 -1.08
N GLY A 8 11.09 -2.19 -0.64
CA GLY A 8 10.35 -3.20 -1.41
C GLY A 8 8.84 -2.98 -1.47
N GLY A 9 8.40 -1.72 -1.39
CA GLY A 9 7.00 -1.35 -1.65
C GLY A 9 6.66 -1.31 -3.15
N LEU A 10 5.41 -0.97 -3.49
CA LEU A 10 4.94 -0.88 -4.89
C LEU A 10 5.88 -0.05 -5.78
N SER A 11 6.34 1.11 -5.32
CA SER A 11 7.24 1.98 -6.11
C SER A 11 8.61 1.35 -6.35
N GLY A 12 9.18 0.69 -5.34
CA GLY A 12 10.50 0.07 -5.45
C GLY A 12 10.46 -1.18 -6.34
N LEU A 13 9.40 -1.98 -6.22
CA LEU A 13 9.18 -3.15 -7.07
C LEU A 13 8.88 -2.77 -8.52
N ALA A 14 8.07 -1.72 -8.75
CA ALA A 14 7.82 -1.23 -10.10
C ALA A 14 9.12 -0.71 -10.77
N LEU A 15 10.00 -0.06 -10.01
CA LEU A 15 11.30 0.35 -10.50
C LEU A 15 12.22 -0.85 -10.76
N ALA A 16 12.31 -1.80 -9.83
CA ALA A 16 13.11 -3.01 -9.98
C ALA A 16 12.70 -3.81 -11.22
N GLU A 17 11.39 -3.97 -11.44
CA GLU A 17 10.84 -4.65 -12.61
C GLU A 17 11.16 -3.90 -13.92
N ALA A 18 11.09 -2.56 -13.91
CA ALA A 18 11.47 -1.75 -15.06
C ALA A 18 12.98 -1.81 -15.37
N LEU A 19 13.84 -1.87 -14.35
CA LEU A 19 15.28 -2.04 -14.52
C LEU A 19 15.63 -3.45 -15.02
N ALA A 20 15.00 -4.48 -14.45
CA ALA A 20 15.15 -5.87 -14.87
C ALA A 20 14.77 -6.06 -16.34
N THR A 21 13.63 -5.52 -16.76
CA THR A 21 13.14 -5.58 -18.15
C THR A 21 14.13 -4.94 -19.14
N LYS A 22 14.88 -3.92 -18.70
CA LYS A 22 15.89 -3.23 -19.51
C LYS A 22 17.29 -3.82 -19.39
N GLY A 23 17.48 -4.87 -18.57
CA GLY A 23 18.80 -5.47 -18.33
C GLY A 23 19.78 -4.57 -17.58
N HIS A 24 19.28 -3.63 -16.75
CA HIS A 24 20.13 -2.78 -15.92
C HIS A 24 20.47 -3.46 -14.59
N ASP A 25 21.69 -3.21 -14.08
CA ASP A 25 22.14 -3.76 -12.80
C ASP A 25 21.52 -3.00 -11.62
N PHE A 26 20.96 -3.73 -10.67
CA PHE A 26 20.38 -3.15 -9.47
C PHE A 26 20.39 -4.11 -8.26
N THR A 27 20.23 -3.55 -7.08
CA THR A 27 19.89 -4.31 -5.87
C THR A 27 18.71 -3.62 -5.20
N LEU A 28 17.69 -4.37 -4.82
CA LEU A 28 16.58 -3.89 -4.01
C LEU A 28 16.78 -4.38 -2.58
N ILE A 29 16.74 -3.45 -1.62
CA ILE A 29 16.85 -3.74 -0.20
C ILE A 29 15.52 -3.41 0.50
N GLU A 30 14.96 -4.37 1.22
CA GLU A 30 13.76 -4.23 2.05
C GLU A 30 14.09 -4.56 3.51
N ALA A 31 13.67 -3.66 4.40
CA ALA A 31 13.94 -3.76 5.83
C ALA A 31 13.15 -4.89 6.51
N ARG A 32 11.99 -5.24 5.98
CA ARG A 32 11.10 -6.27 6.53
C ARG A 32 11.34 -7.64 5.91
N ASP A 33 10.70 -8.64 6.49
CA ASP A 33 10.57 -10.00 5.96
C ASP A 33 9.59 -10.09 4.78
N ARG A 34 8.83 -9.02 4.52
CA ARG A 34 7.80 -8.95 3.48
C ARG A 34 7.96 -7.76 2.55
N LEU A 35 7.56 -7.98 1.29
CA LEU A 35 7.41 -6.93 0.29
C LEU A 35 6.02 -6.25 0.38
N GLY A 36 5.81 -5.22 -0.42
CA GLY A 36 4.53 -4.52 -0.55
C GLY A 36 4.41 -3.23 0.27
N GLY A 37 5.27 -3.05 1.27
CA GLY A 37 5.32 -1.83 2.08
C GLY A 37 4.00 -1.58 2.82
N ARG A 38 3.22 -0.59 2.38
CA ARG A 38 1.89 -0.27 2.93
C ARG A 38 0.78 -1.16 2.38
N ILE A 39 1.01 -1.84 1.25
CA ILE A 39 0.08 -2.83 0.73
C ILE A 39 0.23 -4.08 1.59
N LEU A 40 -0.90 -4.54 2.11
CA LEU A 40 -1.04 -5.75 2.90
C LEU A 40 -2.45 -6.30 2.65
N THR A 41 -2.51 -7.55 2.24
CA THR A 41 -3.74 -8.31 2.03
C THR A 41 -3.66 -9.55 2.88
N GLU A 42 -4.65 -9.77 3.74
CA GLU A 42 -4.83 -10.99 4.50
C GLU A 42 -5.81 -11.91 3.79
N HIS A 43 -5.61 -13.22 3.92
CA HIS A 43 -6.49 -14.23 3.33
C HIS A 43 -7.24 -14.95 4.43
N HIS A 44 -8.56 -15.01 4.33
CA HIS A 44 -9.42 -15.68 5.29
C HIS A 44 -10.61 -16.33 4.57
N ALA A 45 -10.93 -17.58 4.91
CA ALA A 45 -12.02 -18.35 4.30
C ALA A 45 -12.03 -18.35 2.75
N GLY A 46 -10.85 -18.31 2.12
CA GLY A 46 -10.73 -18.27 0.65
C GLY A 46 -10.93 -16.89 0.01
N ALA A 47 -11.20 -15.85 0.81
CA ALA A 47 -11.31 -14.46 0.37
C ALA A 47 -10.09 -13.63 0.80
N ALA A 48 -9.92 -12.47 0.16
CA ALA A 48 -8.76 -11.59 0.31
C ALA A 48 -9.17 -10.19 0.79
N PHE A 49 -8.51 -9.70 1.84
CA PHE A 49 -8.86 -8.47 2.56
C PHE A 49 -7.68 -7.52 2.69
N ASP A 50 -7.77 -6.36 2.06
CA ASP A 50 -6.73 -5.35 2.14
C ASP A 50 -6.75 -4.65 3.51
N LEU A 51 -5.73 -4.91 4.33
CA LEU A 51 -5.45 -4.20 5.58
C LEU A 51 -4.62 -2.93 5.36
N GLY A 52 -4.07 -2.77 4.15
CA GLY A 52 -3.46 -1.54 3.66
C GLY A 52 -4.44 -0.66 2.87
N PRO A 53 -3.98 0.03 1.80
CA PRO A 53 -4.89 0.64 0.85
C PRO A 53 -5.73 -0.46 0.18
N ALA A 54 -6.99 -0.16 -0.12
CA ALA A 54 -7.94 -1.09 -0.75
C ALA A 54 -8.47 -0.58 -2.10
N TRP A 55 -8.51 0.74 -2.28
CA TRP A 55 -9.20 1.37 -3.40
C TRP A 55 -8.27 2.13 -4.34
N PHE A 56 -8.70 2.21 -5.59
CA PHE A 56 -8.23 3.13 -6.62
C PHE A 56 -9.44 3.57 -7.45
N TRP A 57 -9.27 4.50 -8.38
CA TRP A 57 -10.39 5.05 -9.17
C TRP A 57 -10.08 5.03 -10.65
N GLU A 58 -11.15 5.05 -11.45
CA GLU A 58 -11.05 5.41 -12.85
C GLU A 58 -10.41 6.80 -13.02
N GLY A 59 -9.67 6.99 -14.11
CA GLY A 59 -8.87 8.22 -14.33
C GLY A 59 -7.49 8.22 -13.69
N GLN A 60 -7.07 7.12 -13.05
CA GLN A 60 -5.69 6.93 -12.56
C GLN A 60 -4.86 6.11 -13.57
N PRO A 61 -4.23 6.73 -14.59
CA PRO A 61 -3.67 6.01 -15.73
C PRO A 61 -2.51 5.07 -15.37
N ARG A 62 -1.75 5.39 -14.32
CA ARG A 62 -0.57 4.60 -13.92
C ARG A 62 -0.97 3.24 -13.34
N ILE A 63 -1.98 3.20 -12.48
CA ILE A 63 -2.46 1.92 -11.92
C ILE A 63 -3.21 1.13 -12.99
N ALA A 64 -4.05 1.77 -13.81
CA ALA A 64 -4.75 1.11 -14.91
C ALA A 64 -3.77 0.44 -15.89
N ALA A 65 -2.73 1.15 -16.33
CA ALA A 65 -1.70 0.59 -17.20
C ALA A 65 -0.93 -0.56 -16.53
N LEU A 66 -0.69 -0.47 -15.22
CA LEU A 66 -0.01 -1.50 -14.45
C LEU A 66 -0.86 -2.78 -14.35
N LEU A 67 -2.15 -2.65 -14.04
CA LEU A 67 -3.08 -3.79 -13.98
C LEU A 67 -3.18 -4.50 -15.34
N ASN A 68 -3.38 -3.73 -16.42
CA ASN A 68 -3.44 -4.27 -17.79
C ASN A 68 -2.17 -5.05 -18.16
N ARG A 69 -1.00 -4.46 -17.87
CA ARG A 69 0.29 -5.09 -18.16
C ARG A 69 0.53 -6.38 -17.37
N LEU A 70 0.00 -6.45 -16.17
CA LEU A 70 0.13 -7.61 -15.29
C LEU A 70 -1.01 -8.63 -15.45
N GLY A 71 -2.01 -8.33 -16.28
CA GLY A 71 -3.18 -9.20 -16.48
C GLY A 71 -4.07 -9.29 -15.23
N LEU A 72 -4.09 -8.25 -14.40
CA LEU A 72 -4.85 -8.21 -13.16
C LEU A 72 -6.20 -7.54 -13.38
N ILE A 73 -7.23 -8.06 -12.72
CA ILE A 73 -8.61 -7.64 -12.95
C ILE A 73 -9.11 -6.86 -11.74
N ALA A 74 -9.66 -5.68 -12.01
CA ALA A 74 -10.36 -4.86 -11.03
C ALA A 74 -11.86 -5.13 -11.05
N PHE A 75 -12.55 -4.84 -9.95
CA PHE A 75 -14.00 -4.87 -9.84
C PHE A 75 -14.48 -3.64 -9.07
N GLU A 76 -15.74 -3.25 -9.28
CA GLU A 76 -16.32 -2.09 -8.61
C GLU A 76 -16.55 -2.36 -7.11
N GLN A 77 -16.28 -1.35 -6.29
CA GLN A 77 -16.68 -1.33 -4.90
C GLN A 77 -18.21 -1.35 -4.83
N PHE A 78 -18.76 -2.31 -4.08
CA PHE A 78 -20.20 -2.33 -3.84
C PHE A 78 -20.62 -1.06 -3.07
N SER A 79 -21.57 -0.32 -3.64
CA SER A 79 -22.09 0.93 -3.07
C SER A 79 -23.62 1.06 -3.23
N THR A 80 -24.31 0.01 -3.69
CA THR A 80 -25.75 0.06 -3.95
C THR A 80 -26.55 -0.10 -2.66
N GLY A 81 -27.49 0.81 -2.43
CA GLY A 81 -28.37 0.82 -1.26
C GLY A 81 -28.15 2.07 -0.40
N ASP A 82 -28.88 2.14 0.72
CA ASP A 82 -28.79 3.28 1.62
C ASP A 82 -27.52 3.20 2.49
N LEU A 83 -26.86 4.34 2.66
CA LEU A 83 -25.80 4.50 3.66
C LEU A 83 -26.39 4.82 5.05
N LEU A 84 -25.61 4.55 6.09
CA LEU A 84 -25.95 4.91 7.47
C LEU A 84 -25.03 6.00 8.04
N PHE A 85 -25.59 6.95 8.77
CA PHE A 85 -24.85 7.97 9.48
C PHE A 85 -25.29 8.03 10.95
N GLU A 86 -24.35 7.87 11.88
CA GLU A 86 -24.58 8.08 13.31
C GLU A 86 -24.00 9.44 13.74
N ASP A 87 -24.87 10.31 14.25
CA ASP A 87 -24.45 11.62 14.78
C ASP A 87 -23.77 11.51 16.16
N ALA A 88 -23.28 12.65 16.67
CA ALA A 88 -22.58 12.68 17.96
C ALA A 88 -23.49 12.38 19.16
N GLN A 89 -24.82 12.40 18.96
CA GLN A 89 -25.83 12.07 19.97
C GLN A 89 -26.25 10.60 19.90
N GLY A 90 -25.76 9.84 18.90
CA GLY A 90 -26.09 8.44 18.68
C GLY A 90 -27.35 8.21 17.84
N HIS A 91 -27.86 9.24 17.15
CA HIS A 91 -28.99 9.05 16.24
C HIS A 91 -28.51 8.53 14.89
N VAL A 92 -29.07 7.40 14.47
CA VAL A 92 -28.80 6.79 13.16
C VAL A 92 -29.76 7.34 12.12
N GLN A 93 -29.21 7.77 10.99
CA GLN A 93 -29.92 8.30 9.84
C GLN A 93 -29.61 7.43 8.63
N ARG A 94 -30.65 7.03 7.90
CA ARG A 94 -30.56 6.20 6.68
C ARG A 94 -30.74 7.07 5.44
N GLY A 95 -29.92 6.85 4.41
CA GLY A 95 -30.08 7.49 3.10
C GLY A 95 -29.65 8.97 3.04
N ARG A 96 -28.79 9.43 3.97
CA ARG A 96 -28.32 10.82 3.99
C ARG A 96 -26.93 10.96 3.35
N GLY A 97 -26.89 11.39 2.10
CA GLY A 97 -25.63 11.62 1.35
C GLY A 97 -25.40 10.58 0.26
N GLY A 98 -24.17 10.45 -0.23
CA GLY A 98 -23.74 9.41 -1.15
C GLY A 98 -22.66 8.53 -0.53
N ALA A 99 -22.56 7.27 -0.99
CA ALA A 99 -21.54 6.35 -0.50
C ALA A 99 -20.14 6.92 -0.82
N SER A 100 -19.31 7.05 0.21
CA SER A 100 -18.04 7.79 0.13
C SER A 100 -17.05 7.21 -0.89
N MET A 101 -17.14 5.90 -1.12
CA MET A 101 -16.28 5.14 -2.03
C MET A 101 -17.01 4.72 -3.33
N GLU A 102 -18.15 5.33 -3.65
CA GLU A 102 -18.85 5.10 -4.92
C GLU A 102 -17.92 5.36 -6.12
N GLY A 103 -17.97 4.48 -7.12
CA GLY A 103 -17.12 4.54 -8.32
C GLY A 103 -15.65 4.19 -8.09
N SER A 104 -15.29 3.77 -6.86
CA SER A 104 -13.97 3.21 -6.61
C SER A 104 -13.89 1.75 -7.08
N LEU A 105 -12.67 1.32 -7.37
CA LEU A 105 -12.32 -0.01 -7.83
C LEU A 105 -11.47 -0.71 -6.77
N ARG A 106 -11.64 -2.03 -6.68
CA ARG A 106 -10.83 -2.95 -5.88
C ARG A 106 -10.18 -3.98 -6.79
N LEU A 107 -9.11 -4.61 -6.32
CA LEU A 107 -8.40 -5.63 -7.07
C LEU A 107 -8.91 -7.03 -6.71
N MET A 108 -9.21 -7.87 -7.71
CA MET A 108 -9.52 -9.29 -7.45
C MET A 108 -8.31 -9.96 -6.78
N GLY A 109 -8.54 -10.64 -5.65
CA GLY A 109 -7.47 -11.23 -4.83
C GLY A 109 -6.72 -10.23 -3.92
N GLY A 110 -7.18 -8.97 -3.83
CA GLY A 110 -6.58 -7.93 -3.02
C GLY A 110 -5.31 -7.33 -3.61
N LEU A 111 -4.88 -6.18 -3.11
CA LEU A 111 -3.77 -5.41 -3.68
C LEU A 111 -2.40 -6.10 -3.52
N SER A 112 -2.22 -7.09 -2.64
CA SER A 112 -1.02 -7.92 -2.62
C SER A 112 -0.85 -8.76 -3.89
N ALA A 113 -1.91 -9.04 -4.66
CA ALA A 113 -1.79 -9.70 -5.96
C ALA A 113 -0.94 -8.86 -6.94
N LEU A 114 -1.06 -7.53 -6.85
CA LEU A 114 -0.21 -6.60 -7.61
C LEU A 114 1.26 -6.72 -7.21
N ILE A 115 1.54 -6.84 -5.90
CA ILE A 115 2.90 -7.03 -5.38
C ILE A 115 3.47 -8.36 -5.84
N ALA A 116 2.71 -9.46 -5.72
CA ALA A 116 3.13 -10.78 -6.18
C ALA A 116 3.45 -10.79 -7.68
N ALA A 117 2.60 -10.18 -8.51
CA ALA A 117 2.78 -10.11 -9.96
C ALA A 117 4.03 -9.31 -10.37
N LEU A 118 4.39 -8.26 -9.62
CA LEU A 118 5.64 -7.53 -9.82
C LEU A 118 6.85 -8.32 -9.36
N THR A 119 6.80 -8.89 -8.15
CA THR A 119 7.90 -9.69 -7.59
C THR A 119 8.27 -10.86 -8.50
N ALA A 120 7.29 -11.54 -9.10
CA ALA A 120 7.54 -12.63 -10.06
C ALA A 120 8.35 -12.22 -11.30
N ARG A 121 8.47 -10.92 -11.58
CA ARG A 121 9.23 -10.36 -12.71
C ARG A 121 10.57 -9.75 -12.29
N VAL A 122 10.88 -9.77 -11.00
CA VAL A 122 12.14 -9.27 -10.44
C VAL A 122 13.02 -10.48 -10.09
N PRO A 123 14.29 -10.55 -10.57
CA PRO A 123 15.17 -11.65 -10.23
C PRO A 123 15.47 -11.70 -8.73
N MET A 124 15.24 -12.85 -8.10
CA MET A 124 15.38 -13.03 -6.64
C MET A 124 16.79 -12.70 -6.14
N GLN A 125 17.83 -12.97 -6.93
CA GLN A 125 19.22 -12.67 -6.56
C GLN A 125 19.51 -11.16 -6.45
N ASN A 126 18.64 -10.31 -6.98
CA ASN A 126 18.75 -8.85 -6.89
C ASN A 126 17.99 -8.29 -5.67
N MET A 127 17.35 -9.15 -4.85
CA MET A 127 16.53 -8.74 -3.71
C MET A 127 17.19 -9.16 -2.40
N VAL A 128 17.38 -8.20 -1.49
CA VAL A 128 17.88 -8.41 -0.13
C VAL A 128 16.78 -8.02 0.85
N MET A 129 16.31 -8.98 1.63
CA MET A 129 15.21 -8.82 2.59
C MET A 129 15.75 -8.74 4.02
N ASN A 130 14.89 -8.42 5.00
CA ASN A 130 15.24 -8.39 6.44
C ASN A 130 16.45 -7.50 6.77
N THR A 131 16.71 -6.49 5.94
CA THR A 131 17.94 -5.72 6.02
C THR A 131 17.62 -4.25 5.78
N ALA A 132 17.89 -3.39 6.74
CA ALA A 132 17.69 -1.95 6.58
C ALA A 132 18.99 -1.30 6.13
N VAL A 133 18.90 -0.29 5.26
CA VAL A 133 20.02 0.64 5.04
C VAL A 133 20.00 1.67 6.15
N THR A 134 21.10 1.77 6.89
CA THR A 134 21.23 2.69 8.02
C THR A 134 21.96 3.96 7.61
N ALA A 135 23.01 3.86 6.78
CA ALA A 135 23.77 5.01 6.31
C ALA A 135 24.11 4.95 4.81
N LEU A 136 24.30 6.12 4.22
CA LEU A 136 24.72 6.32 2.84
C LEU A 136 25.90 7.30 2.80
N THR A 137 27.05 6.83 2.34
CA THR A 137 28.27 7.64 2.21
C THR A 137 28.62 7.81 0.74
N ALA A 138 28.46 9.02 0.20
CA ALA A 138 28.91 9.36 -1.13
C ALA A 138 30.44 9.56 -1.13
N THR A 139 31.10 8.92 -2.07
CA THR A 139 32.55 8.93 -2.28
C THR A 139 32.85 9.25 -3.74
N ALA A 140 34.13 9.44 -4.08
CA ALA A 140 34.53 9.65 -5.47
C ALA A 140 34.22 8.44 -6.39
N SER A 141 34.07 7.24 -5.84
CA SER A 141 33.83 5.99 -6.57
C SER A 141 32.38 5.49 -6.49
N GLY A 142 31.45 6.32 -6.02
CA GLY A 142 30.03 5.97 -5.88
C GLY A 142 29.51 6.14 -4.45
N ILE A 143 28.40 5.48 -4.14
CA ILE A 143 27.70 5.59 -2.85
C ILE A 143 27.82 4.24 -2.13
N THR A 144 28.37 4.27 -0.91
CA THR A 144 28.43 3.11 -0.02
C THR A 144 27.23 3.13 0.91
N ALA A 145 26.39 2.10 0.82
CA ALA A 145 25.29 1.86 1.73
C ALA A 145 25.73 0.93 2.86
N THR A 146 25.56 1.38 4.10
CA THR A 146 25.76 0.55 5.31
C THR A 146 24.46 -0.12 5.69
N LEU A 147 24.51 -1.42 5.95
CA LEU A 147 23.35 -2.24 6.24
C LEU A 147 23.22 -2.51 7.75
N SER A 148 22.02 -2.82 8.21
CA SER A 148 21.72 -3.08 9.63
C SER A 148 22.40 -4.32 10.19
N ASN A 149 22.86 -5.23 9.33
CA ASN A 149 23.62 -6.43 9.71
C ASN A 149 25.15 -6.18 9.77
N GLY A 150 25.61 -4.96 9.49
CA GLY A 150 27.03 -4.59 9.47
C GLY A 150 27.70 -4.70 8.09
N ASP A 151 27.02 -5.30 7.10
CA ASP A 151 27.53 -5.36 5.74
C ASP A 151 27.47 -4.01 5.03
N SER A 152 28.13 -3.91 3.88
CA SER A 152 28.08 -2.73 3.03
C SER A 152 27.98 -3.09 1.56
N LEU A 153 27.34 -2.21 0.79
CA LEU A 153 27.18 -2.35 -0.66
C LEU A 153 27.55 -1.04 -1.35
N VAL A 154 28.20 -1.14 -2.50
CA VAL A 154 28.55 0.03 -3.33
C VAL A 154 27.62 0.08 -4.54
N ALA A 155 27.06 1.26 -4.80
CA ALA A 155 26.23 1.55 -5.96
C ALA A 155 26.63 2.88 -6.60
N ASP A 156 26.33 3.04 -7.89
CA ASP A 156 26.58 4.29 -8.60
C ASP A 156 25.49 5.33 -8.29
N GLN A 157 24.27 4.86 -8.00
CA GLN A 157 23.14 5.69 -7.60
C GLN A 157 22.24 4.98 -6.60
N VAL A 158 21.55 5.76 -5.77
CA VAL A 158 20.60 5.27 -4.76
C VAL A 158 19.23 5.92 -4.99
N ILE A 159 18.18 5.10 -4.97
CA ILE A 159 16.80 5.55 -5.06
C ILE A 159 16.07 5.15 -3.77
N LEU A 160 15.60 6.16 -3.04
CA LEU A 160 14.83 6.00 -1.80
C LEU A 160 13.34 5.82 -2.16
N ALA A 161 12.90 4.57 -2.32
CA ALA A 161 11.53 4.21 -2.67
C ALA A 161 10.64 3.99 -1.43
N MET A 162 10.74 4.91 -0.46
CA MET A 162 10.11 4.81 0.86
C MET A 162 9.53 6.16 1.32
N PRO A 163 8.65 6.18 2.34
CA PRO A 163 8.13 7.44 2.88
C PRO A 163 9.25 8.41 3.30
N PRO A 164 9.16 9.71 2.97
CA PRO A 164 10.21 10.69 3.25
C PRO A 164 10.68 10.73 4.71
N ARG A 165 9.76 10.53 5.66
CA ARG A 165 10.10 10.48 7.09
C ARG A 165 10.97 9.29 7.51
N LEU A 166 10.87 8.17 6.82
CA LEU A 166 11.76 7.02 7.04
C LEU A 166 13.10 7.27 6.34
N ALA A 167 13.08 7.81 5.12
CA ALA A 167 14.28 8.20 4.40
C ALA A 167 15.15 9.19 5.22
N ALA A 168 14.53 10.14 5.92
CA ALA A 168 15.22 11.12 6.77
C ALA A 168 15.87 10.52 8.04
N GLN A 169 15.71 9.22 8.31
CA GLN A 169 16.39 8.51 9.40
C GLN A 169 17.71 7.88 8.96
N ILE A 170 17.93 7.75 7.63
CA ILE A 170 19.17 7.24 7.06
C ILE A 170 20.25 8.31 7.22
N GLN A 171 21.39 7.96 7.80
CA GLN A 171 22.50 8.91 7.93
C GLN A 171 23.18 9.11 6.58
N CYS A 172 23.27 10.35 6.10
CA CYS A 172 23.96 10.66 4.84
C CYS A 172 25.28 11.39 5.10
N SER A 173 26.33 10.99 4.39
CA SER A 173 27.62 11.68 4.36
C SER A 173 28.05 11.94 2.90
N PRO A 174 28.20 13.18 2.45
CA PRO A 174 27.92 14.42 3.19
C PRO A 174 26.43 14.52 3.55
N ALA A 175 26.13 15.31 4.57
CA ALA A 175 24.76 15.53 5.00
C ALA A 175 23.91 16.10 3.87
N LEU A 176 22.66 15.65 3.77
CA LEU A 176 21.69 16.26 2.87
C LEU A 176 21.41 17.70 3.33
N PRO A 177 21.07 18.63 2.41
CA PRO A 177 20.72 19.99 2.77
C PRO A 177 19.62 20.05 3.83
N ASP A 178 19.75 20.96 4.80
CA ASP A 178 18.78 21.10 5.90
C ASP A 178 17.35 21.34 5.41
N THR A 179 17.19 22.07 4.31
CA THR A 179 15.88 22.30 3.67
C THR A 179 15.24 21.01 3.17
N ALA A 180 16.03 20.10 2.59
CA ALA A 180 15.55 18.79 2.16
C ALA A 180 15.21 17.91 3.37
N MET A 181 16.04 17.91 4.42
CA MET A 181 15.76 17.17 5.65
C MET A 181 14.49 17.66 6.35
N ALA A 182 14.30 18.97 6.45
CA ALA A 182 13.10 19.58 7.01
C ALA A 182 11.85 19.24 6.19
N ALA A 183 11.94 19.31 4.85
CA ALA A 183 10.86 18.92 3.96
C ALA A 183 10.48 17.44 4.13
N MET A 184 11.46 16.53 4.14
CA MET A 184 11.20 15.10 4.34
C MET A 184 10.53 14.80 5.69
N ARG A 185 10.98 15.47 6.76
CA ARG A 185 10.42 15.31 8.12
C ARG A 185 8.99 15.85 8.24
N SER A 186 8.65 16.91 7.50
CA SER A 186 7.33 17.56 7.57
C SER A 186 6.24 16.83 6.79
N VAL A 187 6.59 15.95 5.84
CA VAL A 187 5.61 15.15 5.08
C VAL A 187 4.78 14.30 6.03
N LYS A 188 3.48 14.57 6.11
CA LYS A 188 2.52 13.75 6.84
C LYS A 188 2.32 12.41 6.13
N THR A 189 2.56 11.31 6.83
CA THR A 189 2.10 9.98 6.47
C THR A 189 0.61 9.92 6.78
N TRP A 190 -0.20 10.13 5.75
CA TRP A 190 -1.65 9.95 5.81
C TRP A 190 -1.96 8.55 6.37
N MET A 191 -2.94 8.46 7.28
CA MET A 191 -3.35 7.24 8.02
C MET A 191 -2.34 6.63 9.00
N ALA A 192 -1.28 7.34 9.40
CA ALA A 192 -0.34 6.80 10.40
C ALA A 192 -0.95 6.51 11.78
N GLY A 193 -2.08 7.12 12.11
CA GLY A 193 -2.81 6.92 13.37
C GLY A 193 -4.13 6.18 13.22
N GLN A 194 -4.42 5.58 12.06
CA GLN A 194 -5.64 4.81 11.84
C GLN A 194 -5.38 3.32 12.04
N ALA A 195 -6.37 2.63 12.58
CA ALA A 195 -6.42 1.17 12.59
C ALA A 195 -7.38 0.72 11.50
N LYS A 196 -7.17 -0.49 10.96
CA LYS A 196 -8.12 -1.10 10.04
C LYS A 196 -8.55 -2.43 10.60
N ALA A 197 -9.86 -2.64 10.71
CA ALA A 197 -10.44 -3.90 11.14
C ALA A 197 -11.46 -4.43 10.13
N VAL A 198 -11.69 -5.74 10.23
CA VAL A 198 -12.35 -6.60 9.24
C VAL A 198 -13.20 -7.59 10.05
N ALA A 199 -14.53 -7.42 10.09
CA ALA A 199 -15.50 -8.30 10.78
C ALA A 199 -16.31 -9.26 9.85
N VAL A 200 -15.98 -10.55 9.84
CA VAL A 200 -16.47 -11.55 8.85
C VAL A 200 -17.83 -12.11 9.22
N TYR A 201 -18.74 -12.18 8.24
CA TYR A 201 -20.09 -12.75 8.36
C TYR A 201 -20.40 -13.72 7.22
N ASP A 202 -21.24 -14.73 7.48
CA ASP A 202 -21.63 -15.74 6.49
C ASP A 202 -22.38 -15.13 5.28
N THR A 203 -23.15 -14.07 5.49
CA THR A 203 -23.90 -13.38 4.42
C THR A 203 -23.79 -11.85 4.48
N PRO A 204 -23.92 -11.16 3.34
CA PRO A 204 -24.01 -9.70 3.26
C PRO A 204 -25.40 -9.20 3.71
N PHE A 205 -25.88 -9.54 4.91
CA PHE A 205 -27.27 -9.30 5.34
C PHE A 205 -27.71 -7.83 5.19
N TRP A 206 -26.80 -6.87 5.30
CA TRP A 206 -27.10 -5.45 5.06
C TRP A 206 -27.58 -5.16 3.65
N ARG A 207 -27.10 -5.90 2.64
CA ARG A 207 -27.57 -5.76 1.25
C ARG A 207 -29.02 -6.21 1.11
N GLU A 208 -29.44 -7.23 1.85
CA GLU A 208 -30.83 -7.70 1.89
C GLU A 208 -31.77 -6.67 2.53
N ASP A 209 -31.25 -5.89 3.49
CA ASP A 209 -31.95 -4.75 4.11
C ASP A 209 -31.94 -3.46 3.25
N GLY A 210 -31.38 -3.55 2.04
CA GLY A 210 -31.26 -2.43 1.11
C GLY A 210 -30.21 -1.40 1.52
N LEU A 211 -29.18 -1.81 2.26
CA LEU A 211 -28.05 -0.96 2.67
C LEU A 211 -26.82 -1.22 1.79
N SER A 212 -26.03 -0.17 1.57
CA SER A 212 -24.80 -0.23 0.77
C SER A 212 -23.61 -0.83 1.50
N GLY A 213 -23.69 -0.97 2.83
CA GLY A 213 -22.55 -1.26 3.70
C GLY A 213 -21.62 -0.05 3.91
N ASP A 214 -21.90 1.10 3.30
CA ASP A 214 -21.25 2.37 3.62
C ASP A 214 -21.92 2.97 4.86
N ALA A 215 -21.13 3.24 5.89
CA ALA A 215 -21.60 3.96 7.07
C ALA A 215 -20.51 4.85 7.67
N SER A 216 -20.94 5.87 8.40
CA SER A 216 -20.04 6.70 9.19
C SER A 216 -20.62 6.99 10.57
N SER A 217 -19.75 7.05 11.58
CA SER A 217 -20.16 7.38 12.94
C SER A 217 -19.29 8.49 13.52
N ARG A 218 -19.94 9.39 14.26
CA ARG A 218 -19.28 10.40 15.11
C ARG A 218 -19.16 9.95 16.57
N ARG A 219 -19.45 8.68 16.84
CA ARG A 219 -19.51 8.11 18.18
C ARG A 219 -18.70 6.81 18.24
N GLY A 220 -17.71 6.80 19.13
CA GLY A 220 -16.83 5.64 19.29
C GLY A 220 -15.74 5.54 18.21
N PRO A 221 -15.06 4.40 18.12
CA PRO A 221 -13.82 4.26 17.34
C PRO A 221 -14.04 3.90 15.86
N MET A 222 -15.27 3.56 15.45
CA MET A 222 -15.59 3.10 14.09
C MET A 222 -16.08 4.28 13.27
N VAL A 223 -15.16 5.01 12.62
CA VAL A 223 -15.49 6.30 12.01
C VAL A 223 -16.02 6.13 10.60
N GLU A 224 -15.42 5.22 9.83
CA GLU A 224 -15.85 4.90 8.48
C GLU A 224 -15.99 3.39 8.31
N ILE A 225 -17.04 3.01 7.59
CA ILE A 225 -17.48 1.64 7.43
C ILE A 225 -17.80 1.41 5.97
N HIS A 226 -17.30 0.32 5.39
CA HIS A 226 -17.58 -0.02 3.99
C HIS A 226 -17.77 -1.52 3.80
N ASP A 227 -18.53 -1.88 2.78
CA ASP A 227 -18.62 -3.26 2.31
C ASP A 227 -17.27 -3.73 1.74
N ALA A 228 -16.74 -4.83 2.28
CA ALA A 228 -15.45 -5.40 1.90
C ALA A 228 -15.58 -6.71 1.13
N SER A 229 -16.78 -7.08 0.69
CA SER A 229 -17.06 -8.37 0.06
C SER A 229 -16.12 -8.64 -1.11
N PRO A 230 -15.72 -9.89 -1.33
CA PRO A 230 -15.02 -10.28 -2.55
C PRO A 230 -15.92 -10.17 -3.78
N ALA A 231 -15.31 -10.13 -4.97
CA ALA A 231 -16.02 -10.02 -6.24
C ALA A 231 -16.91 -11.25 -6.56
N SER A 232 -16.56 -12.43 -6.03
CA SER A 232 -17.24 -13.69 -6.31
C SER A 232 -17.27 -14.59 -5.09
N GLY A 233 -18.44 -14.67 -4.43
CA GLY A 233 -18.74 -15.63 -3.35
C GLY A 233 -17.86 -15.54 -2.10
N GLY A 234 -18.35 -16.12 -1.00
CA GLY A 234 -17.63 -16.16 0.28
C GLY A 234 -18.13 -15.14 1.30
N ASP A 235 -17.72 -15.37 2.55
CA ASP A 235 -18.12 -14.60 3.72
C ASP A 235 -17.81 -13.11 3.53
N VAL A 236 -18.79 -12.28 3.89
CA VAL A 236 -18.83 -10.86 3.60
C VAL A 236 -18.48 -10.04 4.84
N LEU A 237 -17.85 -8.90 4.61
CA LEU A 237 -17.13 -8.14 5.60
C LEU A 237 -17.48 -6.66 5.63
N MET A 238 -17.45 -6.11 6.83
CA MET A 238 -17.52 -4.70 7.14
C MET A 238 -16.10 -4.19 7.43
N PHE A 239 -15.61 -3.21 6.65
CA PHE A 239 -14.40 -2.46 6.96
C PHE A 239 -14.66 -1.50 8.10
N LEU A 240 -13.67 -1.31 8.99
CA LEU A 240 -13.67 -0.25 9.99
C LEU A 240 -12.36 0.54 9.86
N LEU A 241 -12.47 1.86 9.68
CA LEU A 241 -11.36 2.83 9.74
C LEU A 241 -11.47 3.70 10.99
#